data_AF-A0A257SXA2-F1
#
_entry.id   AF-A0A257SXA2-F1
#
_cell.length_a   1.000
_cell.length_b   1.000
_cell.length_c   1.000
_cell.angle_alpha   90.00
_cell.angle_beta   90.00
_cell.angle_gamma   90.00
#
_symmetry.space_group_name_H-M   'P 1'
#
loop_
_entity.id
_entity.type
_entity.pdbx_description
1 polymer ?
#
loop_
_entity_poly.entity_id
_entity_poly.type
_entity_poly.pdbx_seq_one_letter_code
_entity_poly.pdbx_strand_id
1 'polypeptide(L)'
;MIGVCGYHITASLGWLDSLVNASMILSGMGPVNPVTRSAGKWFESFYALFSGVVFITSVGVLLAPVARRFLHRFHLDIESDDS
;
A
#
# COMPACT_ATOMS: atom_id res chain seq x y z
N MET A 1 5.72 -9.37 -7.09
CA MET A 1 5.65 -10.83 -7.37
C MET A 1 5.19 -11.65 -6.16
N ILE A 2 5.61 -11.34 -4.92
CA ILE A 2 5.19 -12.07 -3.71
C ILE A 2 3.66 -12.22 -3.60
N GLY A 3 2.90 -11.13 -3.81
CA GLY A 3 1.43 -11.17 -3.83
C GLY A 3 0.87 -12.17 -4.85
N VAL A 4 1.39 -12.13 -6.07
CA VAL A 4 0.96 -13.00 -7.19
C VAL A 4 1.22 -14.47 -6.89
N CYS A 5 2.44 -14.81 -6.46
CA CYS A 5 2.77 -16.20 -6.12
C CYS A 5 1.97 -16.70 -4.91
N GLY A 6 1.72 -15.83 -3.92
CA GLY A 6 0.90 -16.17 -2.76
C GLY A 6 -0.51 -16.54 -3.18
N TYR A 7 -1.21 -15.69 -3.94
CA TYR A 7 -2.54 -16.01 -4.46
C TYR A 7 -2.57 -17.26 -5.34
N HIS A 8 -1.56 -17.47 -6.19
CA HIS A 8 -1.47 -18.65 -7.03
C HIS A 8 -1.38 -19.94 -6.19
N ILE A 9 -0.59 -19.94 -5.11
CA ILE A 9 -0.35 -21.12 -4.28
C ILE A 9 -1.46 -21.32 -3.23
N THR A 10 -1.87 -20.27 -2.51
CA THR A 10 -2.77 -20.38 -1.36
C THR A 10 -4.24 -20.30 -1.73
N ALA A 11 -4.58 -19.57 -2.81
CA ALA A 11 -5.94 -19.43 -3.32
C ALA A 11 -6.20 -20.23 -4.61
N SER A 12 -5.18 -20.88 -5.19
CA SER A 12 -5.28 -21.67 -6.43
C SER A 12 -5.81 -20.86 -7.63
N LEU A 13 -5.58 -19.55 -7.63
CA LEU A 13 -5.99 -18.65 -8.71
C LEU A 13 -5.02 -18.78 -9.89
N GLY A 14 -5.49 -18.54 -11.13
CA GLY A 14 -4.59 -18.43 -12.28
C GLY A 14 -3.58 -17.29 -12.12
N TRP A 15 -2.50 -17.26 -12.91
CA TRP A 15 -1.48 -16.21 -12.81
C TRP A 15 -2.04 -14.80 -13.04
N LEU A 16 -2.93 -14.65 -14.03
CA LEU A 16 -3.58 -13.37 -14.33
C LEU A 16 -4.49 -12.92 -13.19
N ASP A 17 -5.36 -13.81 -12.70
CA ASP A 17 -6.24 -13.50 -11.56
C ASP A 17 -5.44 -13.18 -10.30
N SER A 18 -4.36 -13.93 -10.06
CA SER A 18 -3.45 -13.68 -8.93
C SER A 18 -2.79 -12.31 -9.02
N LEU A 19 -2.41 -11.88 -10.22
CA LEU A 19 -1.83 -10.56 -10.46
C LEU A 19 -2.84 -9.46 -10.20
N VAL A 20 -4.07 -9.62 -10.72
CA VAL A 20 -5.14 -8.63 -10.55
C VAL A 20 -5.52 -8.51 -9.07
N ASN A 21 -5.71 -9.63 -8.35
CA ASN A 21 -6.03 -9.59 -6.91
C ASN A 21 -4.90 -8.99 -6.08
N ALA A 22 -3.64 -9.34 -6.37
CA ALA A 22 -2.49 -8.75 -5.68
C ALA A 22 -2.38 -7.23 -5.92
N SER A 23 -2.70 -6.77 -7.13
CA SER A 23 -2.69 -5.35 -7.49
C SER A 23 -3.81 -4.58 -6.80
N MET A 24 -5.00 -5.17 -6.73
CA MET A 24 -6.17 -4.55 -6.10
C MET A 24 -5.95 -4.35 -4.61
N ILE A 25 -5.49 -5.40 -3.89
CA ILE A 25 -5.15 -5.27 -2.47
C ILE A 25 -4.05 -4.22 -2.23
N LEU A 26 -3.03 -4.17 -3.09
CA LEU A 26 -1.98 -3.16 -2.98
C LEU A 26 -2.52 -1.73 -3.15
N SER A 27 -3.49 -1.53 -4.03
CA SER A 27 -4.18 -0.26 -4.22
C SER A 27 -5.19 0.07 -3.12
N GLY A 28 -5.38 -0.81 -2.15
CA GLY A 28 -6.38 -0.67 -1.07
C GLY A 28 -7.80 -1.09 -1.46
N MET A 29 -7.99 -1.64 -2.66
CA MET A 29 -9.25 -2.22 -3.10
C MET A 29 -9.32 -3.69 -2.71
N GLY A 30 -10.53 -4.21 -2.49
CA GLY A 30 -10.73 -5.63 -2.17
C GLY A 30 -10.36 -6.59 -3.33
N PRO A 31 -10.35 -7.90 -3.07
CA PRO A 31 -10.07 -8.89 -4.11
C PRO A 31 -11.17 -8.85 -5.20
N VAL A 32 -10.76 -9.03 -6.45
CA VAL A 32 -11.68 -9.13 -7.60
C VAL A 32 -12.31 -10.51 -7.66
N ASN A 33 -11.50 -11.53 -7.37
CA ASN A 33 -11.94 -12.91 -7.41
C ASN A 33 -12.19 -13.38 -5.97
N PRO A 34 -13.34 -14.01 -5.68
CA PRO A 34 -13.64 -14.47 -4.34
C PRO A 34 -12.63 -15.53 -3.88
N VAL A 35 -11.96 -15.26 -2.77
CA VAL A 35 -11.01 -16.19 -2.16
C VAL A 35 -11.77 -17.18 -1.28
N THR A 36 -12.04 -18.36 -1.84
CA THR A 36 -12.87 -19.38 -1.20
C THR A 36 -12.09 -20.24 -0.20
N ARG A 37 -10.77 -20.41 -0.42
CA ARG A 37 -9.92 -21.31 0.37
C ARG A 37 -9.43 -20.65 1.66
N SER A 38 -9.47 -21.37 2.78
CA SER A 38 -9.03 -20.85 4.09
C SER A 38 -7.58 -20.36 4.09
N ALA A 39 -6.67 -21.10 3.44
CA ALA A 39 -5.26 -20.68 3.29
C ALA A 39 -5.14 -19.36 2.49
N GLY A 40 -5.95 -19.19 1.45
CA GLY A 40 -6.03 -17.96 0.67
C GLY A 40 -6.52 -16.78 1.51
N LYS A 41 -7.55 -16.97 2.34
CA LYS A 41 -8.08 -15.93 3.23
C LYS A 41 -7.04 -15.44 4.24
N TRP A 42 -6.28 -16.37 4.83
CA TRP A 42 -5.17 -16.03 5.71
C TRP A 42 -4.10 -15.23 4.97
N PHE A 43 -3.68 -15.70 3.80
CA PHE A 43 -2.69 -14.99 2.98
C PHE A 43 -3.17 -13.59 2.60
N GLU A 44 -4.38 -13.46 2.06
CA GLU A 44 -5.00 -12.19 1.70
C GLU A 44 -5.03 -11.22 2.89
N SER A 45 -5.43 -11.68 4.07
CA SER A 45 -5.51 -10.85 5.27
C SER A 45 -4.14 -10.30 5.67
N PHE A 46 -3.12 -11.16 5.74
CA PHE A 46 -1.76 -10.72 6.06
C PHE A 46 -1.17 -9.84 4.96
N TYR A 47 -1.41 -10.19 3.69
CA TYR A 47 -0.93 -9.44 2.55
C TYR A 47 -1.53 -8.04 2.53
N ALA A 48 -2.84 -7.89 2.77
CA ALA A 48 -3.51 -6.59 2.83
C ALA A 48 -2.98 -5.68 3.95
N LEU A 49 -2.76 -6.23 5.15
CA LEU A 49 -2.18 -5.49 6.26
C LEU A 49 -0.74 -5.03 5.93
N PHE A 50 0.08 -5.96 5.43
CA PHE A 50 1.48 -5.66 5.11
C PHE A 50 1.60 -4.66 3.97
N SER A 51 0.89 -4.87 2.85
CA SER A 51 0.93 -3.98 1.69
C SER A 51 0.40 -2.59 2.03
N GLY A 52 -0.66 -2.51 2.82
CA GLY A 52 -1.22 -1.24 3.30
C GLY A 52 -0.22 -0.45 4.14
N VAL A 53 0.41 -1.09 5.13
CA VAL A 53 1.43 -0.42 5.97
C VAL A 53 2.61 0.03 5.13
N VAL A 54 3.17 -0.85 4.29
CA VAL A 54 4.31 -0.51 3.42
C VAL A 54 3.97 0.64 2.48
N PHE A 55 2.77 0.65 1.89
CA PHE A 55 2.32 1.72 1.00
C PHE A 55 2.23 3.05 1.74
N ILE A 56 1.52 3.10 2.87
CA ILE A 56 1.37 4.32 3.67
C ILE A 56 2.73 4.84 4.14
N THR A 57 3.60 3.96 4.64
CA THR A 57 4.95 4.33 5.05
C THR A 57 5.76 4.87 3.88
N SER A 58 5.70 4.23 2.71
CA SER A 58 6.42 4.67 1.52
C SER A 58 5.96 6.06 1.07
N VAL A 59 4.65 6.29 1.02
CA VAL A 59 4.08 7.61 0.70
C VAL A 59 4.51 8.65 1.74
N GLY A 60 4.47 8.32 3.03
CA GLY A 60 4.92 9.22 4.10
C GLY A 60 6.40 9.61 3.96
N VAL A 61 7.27 8.65 3.64
CA VAL A 61 8.70 8.90 3.40
C VAL A 61 8.92 9.78 2.17
N LEU A 62 8.19 9.53 1.07
CA LEU A 62 8.27 10.33 -0.16
C LEU A 62 7.77 11.76 0.04
N LEU A 63 6.71 11.95 0.84
CA LEU A 63 6.13 13.26 1.14
C LEU A 63 6.86 14.02 2.24
N ALA A 64 7.62 13.33 3.10
CA ALA A 64 8.39 13.96 4.18
C ALA A 64 9.27 15.16 3.76
N PRO A 65 10.07 15.12 2.68
CA PRO A 65 10.88 16.27 2.26
C PRO A 65 10.02 17.44 1.77
N VAL A 66 8.91 17.16 1.10
CA VAL A 66 7.96 18.17 0.62
C VAL A 66 7.30 18.85 1.81
N ALA A 67 6.74 18.07 2.74
CA ALA A 67 6.15 18.56 3.97
C ALA A 67 7.14 19.39 4.79
N ARG A 68 8.39 18.93 4.93
CA ARG A 68 9.46 19.66 5.64
C ARG A 68 9.79 20.98 4.95
N ARG A 69 9.83 21.03 3.61
CA ARG A 69 10.07 22.26 2.84
C ARG A 69 8.94 23.27 3.02
N PHE A 70 7.69 22.83 3.00
CA PHE A 70 6.54 23.69 3.28
C PHE A 70 6.61 24.25 4.70
N LEU A 71 6.88 23.39 5.70
CA LEU A 71 6.93 23.79 7.10
C LEU A 71 8.10 24.76 7.40
N HIS A 72 9.25 24.56 6.76
CA HIS A 72 10.38 25.48 6.85
C HIS A 72 10.09 26.82 6.15
N ARG A 73 9.40 26.83 5.01
CA ARG A 73 9.04 28.09 4.33
C ARG A 73 7.99 28.88 5.09
N PHE A 74 7.02 28.19 5.68
CA PHE A 74 5.99 28.80 6.52
C PHE A 74 6.56 29.42 7.80
N HIS A 75 7.57 28.79 8.44
CA HIS A 75 8.27 29.41 9.57
C HIS A 75 9.08 30.64 9.15
N LEU A 76 9.74 30.60 7.98
CA LEU A 76 10.49 31.76 7.46
C LEU A 76 9.58 32.95 7.14
N ASP A 77 8.38 32.71 6.61
CA ASP A 77 7.43 33.77 6.27
C ASP A 77 6.90 34.49 7.54
N ILE A 78 6.84 33.80 8.69
CA ILE A 78 6.45 34.39 9.99
C ILE A 78 7.57 35.22 10.62
N GLU A 79 8.83 34.80 10.46
CA GLU A 79 9.99 35.52 11.03
C GLU A 79 10.37 36.77 10.22
N SER A 80 9.99 36.84 8.94
CA SER A 80 10.27 37.98 8.06
C SER A 80 9.26 39.13 8.13
N ASP A 81 8.08 38.92 8.73
CA ASP A 81 7.00 39.92 8.79
C ASP A 81 7.09 40.81 10.05
N ASP A 82 8.13 40.62 10.88
CA ASP A 82 8.36 41.32 12.15
C ASP A 82 9.56 42.30 12.07
N SER A 83 9.86 42.86 10.89
CA SER A 83 10.95 43.84 10.65
C SER A 83 10.54 45.04 9.81
#